data_AF-A0A7C4WZ92-F1
#
_entry.id   AF-A0A7C4WZ92-F1
#
_cell.length_a   1.000
_cell.length_b   1.000
_cell.length_c   1.000
_cell.angle_alpha   90.00
_cell.angle_beta   90.00
_cell.angle_gamma   90.00
#
_symmetry.space_group_name_H-M   'P 1'
#
loop_
_entity.id
_entity.type
_entity.pdbx_description
1 polymer ?
#
loop_
_entity_poly.entity_id
_entity_poly.type
_entity_poly.pdbx_seq_one_letter_code
_entity_poly.pdbx_strand_id
1 'polypeptide(L)' 'MKFKAIEFKTEHQAIEHAEASGGHAIRINEKNLVVTSTEEERLIENGVSFAYLADRNGTIVTIPVNA' A
#
# COMPACT_ATOMS: atom_id res chain seq x y z
N MET A 1 3.94 15.19 -5.84
CA MET A 1 2.49 14.86 -5.84
C MET A 1 2.02 14.76 -4.40
N LYS A 2 0.80 15.24 -4.07
CA LYS A 2 0.17 15.03 -2.76
C LYS A 2 -0.95 13.99 -2.93
N PHE A 3 -0.98 12.98 -2.07
CA PHE A 3 -2.01 11.94 -2.06
C PHE A 3 -2.44 11.67 -0.61
N LYS A 4 -3.62 11.07 -0.43
CA LYS A 4 -4.14 10.70 0.90
C LYS A 4 -3.75 9.27 1.23
N ALA A 5 -3.14 9.09 2.39
CA ALA A 5 -2.78 7.78 2.92
C ALA A 5 -2.81 7.79 4.45
N ILE A 6 -2.96 6.61 5.02
CA ILE A 6 -2.77 6.37 6.46
C ILE A 6 -1.46 5.61 6.62
N GLU A 7 -0.52 6.15 7.39
CA GLU A 7 0.78 5.53 7.64
C GLU A 7 0.72 4.60 8.86
N PHE A 8 1.32 3.42 8.72
CA PHE A 8 1.39 2.40 9.76
C PHE A 8 2.84 2.03 10.05
N LYS A 9 3.08 1.59 11.29
CA LYS A 9 4.43 1.24 11.75
C LYS A 9 4.91 -0.08 11.16
N THR A 10 4.01 -1.04 10.95
CA THR A 10 4.34 -2.38 10.43
C THR A 10 3.48 -2.72 9.22
N GLU A 11 3.98 -3.64 8.40
CA GLU A 11 3.26 -4.17 7.24
C GLU A 11 1.94 -4.82 7.66
N HIS A 12 1.96 -5.63 8.73
CA HIS A 12 0.78 -6.31 9.24
C HIS A 12 -0.33 -5.32 9.60
N GLN A 13 0.01 -4.22 10.28
CA GLN A 13 -0.98 -3.20 10.63
C GLN A 13 -1.61 -2.54 9.40
N ALA A 14 -0.81 -2.28 8.36
CA ALA A 14 -1.34 -1.73 7.11
C ALA A 14 -2.26 -2.74 6.40
N ILE A 15 -1.87 -4.02 6.35
CA ILE A 15 -2.67 -5.08 5.72
C ILE A 15 -3.98 -5.29 6.46
N GLU A 16 -3.95 -5.49 7.78
CA GLU A 16 -5.14 -5.67 8.62
C GLU A 16 -6.10 -4.48 8.49
N HIS A 17 -5.56 -3.27 8.46
CA HIS A 17 -6.38 -2.07 8.27
C HIS A 17 -6.99 -2.00 6.87
N ALA A 18 -6.23 -2.35 5.83
CA ALA A 18 -6.72 -2.38 4.45
C ALA A 18 -7.87 -3.39 4.30
N GLU A 19 -7.73 -4.59 4.87
CA GLU A 19 -8.78 -5.61 4.90
C GLU A 19 -10.05 -5.15 5.62
N ALA A 20 -9.89 -4.45 6.76
CA ALA A 20 -11.03 -3.95 7.54
C ALA A 20 -11.71 -2.72 6.92
N SER A 21 -10.98 -1.87 6.21
CA SER A 21 -11.46 -0.59 5.67
C SER A 21 -11.82 -0.63 4.17
N GLY A 22 -11.42 -1.67 3.45
CA GLY A 22 -11.57 -1.77 1.99
C GLY A 22 -10.57 -0.92 1.20
N GLY A 23 -9.45 -0.52 1.83
CA GLY A 23 -8.34 0.15 1.17
C GLY A 23 -7.29 -0.82 0.61
N HIS A 24 -6.17 -0.27 0.14
CA HIS A 24 -5.03 -1.04 -0.35
C HIS A 24 -3.78 -0.74 0.47
N ALA A 25 -3.19 -1.79 1.05
CA ALA A 25 -1.92 -1.70 1.75
C ALA A 25 -0.77 -1.67 0.73
N ILE A 26 0.05 -0.62 0.78
CA ILE A 26 1.18 -0.42 -0.12
C ILE A 26 2.43 0.00 0.65
N ARG A 27 3.59 -0.11 0.00
CA ARG A 27 4.88 0.34 0.48
C ARG A 27 5.47 1.36 -0.48
N ILE A 28 5.82 2.54 0.03
CA ILE A 28 6.51 3.61 -0.71
C ILE A 28 7.64 4.14 0.16
N ASN A 29 8.88 4.18 -0.35
CA ASN A 29 10.04 4.71 0.38
C ASN A 29 10.14 4.15 1.81
N GLU A 30 10.05 2.82 1.95
CA GLU A 30 10.10 2.09 3.23
C GLU A 30 8.95 2.38 4.21
N LYS A 31 7.93 3.14 3.79
CA LYS A 31 6.73 3.41 4.59
C LYS A 31 5.59 2.48 4.22
N ASN A 32 4.89 1.99 5.23
CA ASN A 32 3.69 1.16 5.07
C ASN A 32 2.47 2.06 5.12
N LEU A 33 1.69 2.06 4.04
CA LEU A 33 0.59 2.99 3.84
C LEU A 33 -0.68 2.22 3.48
N VAL A 34 -1.84 2.74 3.86
CA VAL A 34 -3.12 2.35 3.27
C VAL A 34 -3.67 3.53 2.46
N VAL A 35 -4.01 3.26 1.21
CA VAL A 35 -4.61 4.21 0.27
C VAL A 35 -5.97 3.73 -0.20
N THR A 36 -6.79 4.63 -0.73
CA THR A 36 -8.02 4.25 -1.43
C THR A 36 -7.69 3.84 -2.87
N SER A 37 -8.61 3.13 -3.54
CA SER A 37 -8.45 2.75 -4.96
C SER A 37 -8.23 3.97 -5.86
N THR A 38 -8.92 5.09 -5.58
CA THR A 38 -8.71 6.34 -6.34
C THR A 38 -7.30 6.90 -6.18
N GLU A 39 -6.70 6.83 -4.99
CA GLU A 39 -5.35 7.36 -4.79
C GLU A 39 -4.29 6.41 -5.36
N GLU A 40 -4.52 5.11 -5.28
CA GLU A 40 -3.72 4.08 -5.96
C GLU A 40 -3.69 4.29 -7.48
N GLU A 41 -4.86 4.44 -8.13
CA GLU A 41 -4.95 4.71 -9.57
C GLU A 41 -4.13 5.96 -9.93
N ARG A 42 -4.27 7.02 -9.15
CA ARG A 42 -3.47 8.24 -9.35
C ARG A 42 -1.97 7.99 -9.20
N LEU A 43 -1.54 7.14 -8.27
CA LEU A 43 -0.11 6.79 -8.13
C LEU A 43 0.39 6.05 -9.37
N ILE A 44 -0.40 5.10 -9.90
CA ILE A 44 -0.08 4.34 -11.11
C ILE A 44 0.02 5.29 -12.31
N GLU A 45 -0.98 6.14 -12.53
CA GLU A 45 -1.04 7.09 -13.65
C GLU A 45 0.13 8.09 -13.64
N ASN A 46 0.58 8.48 -12.44
CA ASN A 46 1.72 9.39 -12.28
C ASN A 46 3.07 8.67 -12.30
N GLY A 47 3.10 7.36 -12.57
CA GLY A 47 4.32 6.56 -12.65
C GLY A 47 5.06 6.46 -11.31
N VAL A 48 4.35 6.60 -10.19
CA VAL A 48 4.95 6.46 -8.86
C VAL A 48 5.22 4.99 -8.61
N SER A 49 6.46 4.65 -8.26
CA SER A 49 6.86 3.30 -7.87
C SER A 49 6.42 2.99 -6.44
N PHE A 50 5.75 1.86 -6.26
CA PHE A 50 5.33 1.35 -4.96
C PHE A 50 5.24 -0.18 -5.01
N ALA A 51 4.99 -0.82 -3.87
CA ALA A 51 4.70 -2.24 -3.84
C ALA A 51 3.44 -2.53 -3.02
N TYR A 52 2.54 -3.37 -3.50
CA TYR A 52 1.45 -3.86 -2.65
C TYR A 52 2.00 -4.73 -1.53
N LEU A 53 1.37 -4.62 -0.37
CA LEU A 53 1.60 -5.49 0.78
C LEU A 53 0.49 -6.51 0.84
N ALA A 54 0.83 -7.79 0.92
CA ALA A 54 -0.12 -8.85 1.17
C ALA A 54 0.45 -9.85 2.18
N ASP A 55 -0.41 -10.42 3.02
CA ASP A 55 -0.08 -11.55 3.86
C ASP A 55 -0.43 -12.85 3.11
N ARG A 56 0.55 -13.74 2.97
CA ARG A 56 0.34 -15.12 2.53
C ARG A 56 0.79 -16.08 3.61
N ASN A 57 -0.17 -16.57 4.41
CA ASN A 57 0.04 -17.56 5.46
C ASN A 57 1.11 -17.14 6.50
N GLY A 58 1.06 -15.89 6.96
CA GLY A 58 1.99 -15.32 7.93
C GLY A 58 3.30 -14.82 7.33
N THR A 59 3.42 -14.84 6.00
CA THR A 59 4.56 -14.27 5.27
C THR A 59 4.12 -13.04 4.51
N ILE A 60 4.71 -11.89 4.83
CA ILE A 60 4.48 -10.66 4.09
C ILE A 60 5.19 -10.75 2.74
N VAL A 61 4.42 -10.61 1.66
CA VAL A 61 4.92 -10.53 0.30
C VAL A 61 4.71 -9.11 -0.25
N THR A 62 5.65 -8.68 -1.09
CA THR A 62 5.60 -7.40 -1.80
C THR A 62 5.43 -7.62 -3.29
N ILE A 63 4.45 -6.95 -3.91
CA ILE A 63 4.24 -7.01 -5.36
C ILE A 63 4.57 -5.62 -5.94
N PRO A 64 5.72 -5.46 -6.62
CA PRO A 64 6.15 -4.16 -7.13
C PRO A 64 5.27 -3.68 -8.29
N VAL A 65 5.09 -2.35 -8.36
CA VAL A 65 4.39 -1.63 -9.42
C VAL A 65 5.29 -0.49 -9.89
N ASN A 66 5.40 -0.31 -11.21
CA ASN A 66 6.25 0.70 -11.83
C ASN A 66 7.72 0.63 -11.36
N ALA A 67 8.26 -0.60 -11.23
CA ALA A 67 9.64 -0.86 -10.86
C ALA A 67 10.59 -0.87 -12.07
#